data_AF-A0A1M6U7L5-F1
#
_entry.id   AF-A0A1M6U7L5-F1
#
_cell.length_a   1.000
_cell.length_b   1.000
_cell.length_c   1.000
_cell.angle_alpha   90.00
_cell.angle_beta   90.00
_cell.angle_gamma   90.00
#
_symmetry.space_group_name_H-M   'P 1'
#
loop_
_entity.id
_entity.type
_entity.pdbx_description
1 polymer ?
#
loop_
_entity_poly.entity_id
_entity_poly.type
_entity_poly.pdbx_seq_one_letter_code
_entity_poly.pdbx_strand_id
1 'polypeptide(L)'
;MLKNKKNIKVMKLVAITILFTIAQGCGENVDKSEKKDDSLAELSLDEKEESHIHDSSTHSHTSKRIVKPEDAQQLWIFPESKDKLGSGGLLQIYMDPESHPDASSGFSKYELGVGGALPEHKHNKTEEIAYFLSGTGIVISYKDDVRIETIVKEGYVWYTAPGEWHSFQNTGNEPLKLVFATVPNAKHGLLNFFKKVGVEPGQEPSNALSAEEFAKLASDNDLILKPAEID
;
A
#
# COMPACT_ATOMS: atom_id res chain seq x y z
N MET A 1 -41.95 -14.20 -31.59
CA MET A 1 -43.20 -13.96 -30.83
C MET A 1 -43.33 -15.05 -29.77
N LEU A 2 -43.18 -14.69 -28.50
CA LEU A 2 -44.02 -15.14 -27.38
C LEU A 2 -43.40 -14.59 -26.09
N LYS A 3 -44.14 -13.63 -25.54
CA LYS A 3 -43.93 -12.99 -24.25
C LYS A 3 -44.14 -14.03 -23.15
N ASN A 4 -43.38 -13.94 -22.06
CA ASN A 4 -43.97 -14.18 -20.76
C ASN A 4 -43.42 -13.21 -19.70
N LYS A 5 -44.34 -12.37 -19.23
CA LYS A 5 -44.22 -11.45 -18.09
C LYS A 5 -44.63 -12.21 -16.82
N LYS A 6 -44.27 -11.59 -15.67
CA LYS A 6 -44.77 -11.78 -14.29
C LYS A 6 -43.82 -12.62 -13.41
N ASN A 7 -43.44 -12.25 -12.19
CA ASN A 7 -44.00 -11.31 -11.22
C ASN A 7 -42.94 -10.75 -10.27
N ILE A 8 -43.17 -9.49 -9.88
CA ILE A 8 -42.58 -8.75 -8.78
C ILE A 8 -43.01 -9.37 -7.44
N LYS A 9 -42.06 -9.58 -6.51
CA LYS A 9 -42.33 -9.56 -5.07
C LYS A 9 -41.35 -8.61 -4.39
N VAL A 10 -41.88 -7.44 -4.04
CA VAL A 10 -41.26 -6.47 -3.13
C VAL A 10 -41.37 -7.05 -1.72
N MET A 11 -40.24 -7.31 -1.07
CA MET A 11 -40.21 -7.62 0.36
C MET A 11 -39.67 -6.38 1.08
N LYS A 12 -40.58 -5.63 1.72
CA LYS A 12 -40.24 -4.61 2.72
C LYS A 12 -40.05 -5.32 4.06
N LEU A 13 -38.92 -5.13 4.73
CA LEU A 13 -38.85 -5.27 6.20
C LEU A 13 -37.69 -4.43 6.75
N VAL A 14 -38.00 -3.20 7.18
CA VAL A 14 -37.99 -2.71 8.57
C VAL A 14 -36.59 -2.29 9.04
N ALA A 15 -36.38 -0.97 9.02
CA ALA A 15 -35.31 -0.29 9.70
C ALA A 15 -35.57 -0.30 11.21
N ILE A 16 -34.58 -0.71 12.00
CA ILE A 16 -34.54 -0.49 13.44
C ILE A 16 -33.61 0.68 13.69
N THR A 17 -34.19 1.83 13.99
CA THR A 17 -33.50 3.04 14.43
C THR A 17 -33.63 3.09 15.95
N ILE A 18 -32.52 2.94 16.68
CA ILE A 18 -32.50 3.20 18.13
C ILE A 18 -32.05 4.64 18.31
N LEU A 19 -33.02 5.50 18.59
CA LEU A 19 -32.83 6.85 19.13
C LEU A 19 -32.52 6.73 20.63
N PHE A 20 -31.43 7.33 21.09
CA PHE A 20 -31.27 7.69 22.51
C PHE A 20 -31.20 9.22 22.63
N THR A 21 -32.25 9.77 23.23
CA THR A 21 -32.41 11.14 23.77
C THR A 21 -33.42 10.96 24.93
N ILE A 22 -33.37 11.54 26.12
CA ILE A 22 -32.61 12.61 26.80
C ILE A 22 -32.79 12.29 28.31
N ALA A 23 -31.84 12.68 29.16
CA ALA A 23 -32.17 13.13 30.50
C ALA A 23 -31.35 14.38 30.83
N GLN A 24 -32.02 15.53 30.75
CA GLN A 24 -31.58 16.77 31.37
C GLN A 24 -31.70 16.63 32.89
N GLY A 25 -30.66 17.05 33.60
CA GLY A 25 -30.71 17.36 35.02
C GLY A 25 -29.89 18.62 35.26
N CYS A 26 -30.54 19.78 35.16
CA CYS A 26 -30.02 21.02 35.73
C CYS A 26 -30.26 21.01 37.24
N GLY A 27 -29.26 21.39 38.02
CA GLY A 27 -29.35 21.56 39.46
C GLY A 27 -28.07 22.16 40.02
N GLU A 28 -27.96 23.49 39.96
CA GLU A 28 -27.07 24.26 40.82
C GLU A 28 -27.51 24.11 42.28
N ASN A 29 -26.58 23.78 43.18
CA ASN A 29 -26.35 24.60 44.37
C ASN A 29 -25.00 24.28 45.02
N VAL A 30 -24.38 25.37 45.43
CA VAL A 30 -23.06 25.55 46.03
C VAL A 30 -23.04 24.98 47.44
N ASP A 31 -22.00 24.23 47.81
CA ASP A 31 -21.36 24.42 49.11
C ASP A 31 -19.86 24.08 49.09
N LYS A 32 -19.12 24.87 49.88
CA LYS A 32 -17.65 24.95 49.97
C LYS A 32 -17.05 23.77 50.74
N SER A 33 -15.93 23.23 50.26
CA SER A 33 -14.80 22.88 51.13
C SER A 33 -13.48 22.75 50.37
N GLU A 34 -12.58 23.70 50.65
CA GLU A 34 -11.12 23.62 50.81
C GLU A 34 -10.22 22.85 49.80
N LYS A 35 -9.48 23.68 49.04
CA LYS A 35 -8.04 23.64 48.72
C LYS A 35 -7.32 22.27 48.72
N LYS A 36 -6.81 21.89 47.55
CA LYS A 36 -5.36 21.72 47.38
C LYS A 36 -4.91 22.08 45.96
N ASP A 37 -3.86 22.88 45.94
CA ASP A 37 -3.18 23.56 44.85
C ASP A 37 -2.21 22.58 44.18
N ASP A 38 -2.19 22.53 42.85
CA ASP A 38 -1.01 22.06 42.10
C ASP A 38 -0.93 22.87 40.81
N SER A 39 0.04 23.78 40.82
CA SER A 39 0.34 24.77 39.81
C SER A 39 0.89 24.14 38.53
N LEU A 40 0.37 24.61 37.39
CA LEU A 40 0.97 24.48 36.07
C LEU A 40 2.36 25.12 36.07
N ALA A 41 3.40 24.32 35.81
CA ALA A 41 4.75 24.81 35.60
C ALA A 41 5.01 25.01 34.09
N GLU A 42 5.28 26.27 33.75
CA GLU A 42 5.81 26.73 32.47
C GLU A 42 7.13 26.03 32.12
N LEU A 43 7.27 25.55 30.89
CA LEU A 43 8.54 25.11 30.32
C LEU A 43 9.25 26.33 29.71
N SER A 44 10.21 26.87 30.43
CA SER A 44 11.17 27.86 29.93
C SER A 44 12.23 27.17 29.06
N LEU A 45 12.40 27.70 27.84
CA LEU A 45 13.57 27.52 27.00
C LEU A 45 14.75 28.26 27.64
N ASP A 46 15.90 27.61 27.78
CA ASP A 46 17.20 28.24 27.53
C ASP A 46 18.32 27.19 27.49
N GLU A 47 19.19 27.36 26.50
CA GLU A 47 20.30 26.51 26.08
C GLU A 47 21.44 26.50 27.10
N LYS A 48 22.12 25.35 27.22
CA LYS A 48 23.57 25.35 27.48
C LYS A 48 24.27 24.17 26.81
N GLU A 49 25.17 24.60 25.94
CA GLU A 49 26.18 23.89 25.18
C GLU A 49 27.15 23.16 26.13
N GLU A 50 27.32 21.84 25.96
CA GLU A 50 28.51 21.15 26.46
C GLU A 50 28.97 20.07 25.45
N SER A 51 30.18 20.29 24.98
CA SER A 51 30.88 19.55 23.95
C SER A 51 31.39 18.21 24.47
N HIS A 52 30.86 17.11 23.95
CA HIS A 52 31.54 15.82 23.97
C HIS A 52 31.77 15.34 22.54
N ILE A 53 33.01 15.54 22.09
CA ILE A 53 33.54 14.98 20.85
C ILE A 53 33.70 13.48 21.06
N HIS A 54 32.71 12.72 20.62
CA HIS A 54 32.90 11.32 20.27
C HIS A 54 33.11 11.24 18.76
N ASP A 55 34.36 11.04 18.38
CA ASP A 55 34.77 10.65 17.04
C ASP A 55 34.27 9.21 16.83
N SER A 56 33.04 9.08 16.31
CA SER A 56 32.65 7.88 15.57
C SER A 56 32.45 8.29 14.13
N SER A 57 33.42 7.93 13.31
CA SER A 57 33.30 7.88 11.86
C SER A 57 32.23 6.85 11.45
N THR A 58 30.97 7.17 11.69
CA THR A 58 29.84 6.43 11.14
C THR A 58 29.52 7.03 9.78
N HIS A 59 29.59 6.20 8.73
CA HIS A 59 29.16 6.56 7.38
C HIS A 59 27.80 7.25 7.42
N SER A 60 27.81 8.57 7.29
CA SER A 60 26.61 9.41 7.27
C SER A 60 25.94 9.26 5.91
N HIS A 61 25.31 8.11 5.66
CA HIS A 61 24.25 8.01 4.66
C HIS A 61 23.08 8.85 5.19
N THR A 62 23.04 10.14 4.86
CA THR A 62 21.90 10.99 5.23
C THR A 62 20.72 10.65 4.34
N SER A 63 19.94 9.64 4.72
CA SER A 63 18.65 9.38 4.08
C SER A 63 17.77 10.63 4.13
N LYS A 64 17.15 10.97 3.00
CA LYS A 64 16.26 12.14 2.91
C LYS A 64 15.04 11.93 3.81
N ARG A 65 14.90 12.74 4.85
CA ARG A 65 13.72 12.67 5.74
C ARG A 65 12.41 13.10 5.07
N ILE A 66 12.50 13.90 4.01
CA ILE A 66 11.37 14.34 3.20
C ILE A 66 11.70 14.01 1.75
N VAL A 67 10.88 13.17 1.13
CA VAL A 67 11.02 12.78 -0.28
C VAL A 67 9.90 13.45 -1.07
N LYS A 68 10.26 14.35 -1.98
CA LYS A 68 9.27 14.98 -2.87
C LYS A 68 8.88 14.00 -3.99
N PRO A 69 7.68 14.15 -4.60
CA PRO A 69 7.27 13.28 -5.70
C PRO A 69 8.28 13.20 -6.86
N GLU A 70 8.95 14.31 -7.18
CA GLU A 70 9.99 14.40 -8.21
C GLU A 70 11.33 13.76 -7.80
N ASP A 71 11.56 13.56 -6.50
CA ASP A 71 12.75 12.90 -5.97
C ASP A 71 12.60 11.37 -5.91
N ALA A 72 11.38 10.84 -6.04
CA ALA A 72 11.12 9.41 -6.02
C ALA A 72 11.63 8.76 -7.31
N GLN A 73 12.25 7.58 -7.20
CA GLN A 73 12.62 6.82 -8.39
C GLN A 73 11.35 6.35 -9.09
N GLN A 74 11.23 6.66 -10.38
CA GLN A 74 10.05 6.31 -11.19
C GLN A 74 10.39 5.21 -12.18
N LEU A 75 9.59 4.14 -12.17
CA LEU A 75 9.74 3.00 -13.05
C LEU A 75 8.39 2.68 -13.70
N TRP A 76 8.39 2.51 -15.01
CA TRP A 76 7.30 1.90 -15.75
C TRP A 76 7.48 0.39 -15.73
N ILE A 77 6.45 -0.30 -15.26
CA ILE A 77 6.38 -1.75 -15.13
C ILE A 77 5.49 -2.27 -16.25
N PHE A 78 6.08 -3.05 -17.16
CA PHE A 78 5.42 -3.60 -18.36
C PHE A 78 4.67 -2.55 -19.21
N PRO A 79 5.31 -1.45 -19.64
CA PRO A 79 4.67 -0.49 -20.53
C PRO A 79 4.40 -1.10 -21.92
N GLU A 80 3.35 -0.62 -22.60
CA GLU A 80 3.03 -1.01 -23.98
C GLU A 80 4.12 -0.55 -24.97
N SER A 81 4.71 0.62 -24.73
CA SER A 81 5.84 1.16 -25.51
C SER A 81 6.57 2.22 -24.69
N LYS A 82 7.71 2.72 -25.21
CA LYS A 82 8.45 3.81 -24.55
C LYS A 82 7.62 5.07 -24.27
N ASP A 83 6.58 5.33 -25.06
CA ASP A 83 5.75 6.53 -24.96
C ASP A 83 4.38 6.27 -24.31
N LYS A 84 4.05 5.00 -24.02
CA LYS A 84 2.72 4.62 -23.56
C LYS A 84 2.78 3.51 -22.50
N LEU A 85 2.36 3.85 -21.28
CA LEU A 85 2.27 2.89 -20.17
C LEU A 85 1.15 1.86 -20.39
N GLY A 86 0.00 2.27 -20.92
CA GLY A 86 -1.11 1.37 -21.21
C GLY A 86 -1.72 0.75 -19.94
N SER A 87 -1.89 -0.57 -19.94
CA SER A 87 -2.31 -1.35 -18.78
C SER A 87 -1.17 -1.66 -17.79
N GLY A 88 0.06 -1.22 -18.09
CA GLY A 88 1.21 -1.34 -17.19
C GLY A 88 1.08 -0.49 -15.93
N GLY A 89 2.11 -0.52 -15.08
CA GLY A 89 2.12 0.20 -13.82
C GLY A 89 3.21 1.27 -13.70
N LEU A 90 2.88 2.42 -13.12
CA LEU A 90 3.86 3.41 -12.69
C LEU A 90 4.20 3.14 -11.22
N LEU A 91 5.43 2.71 -10.96
CA LEU A 91 5.98 2.55 -9.63
C LEU A 91 6.82 3.78 -9.26
N GLN A 92 6.54 4.35 -8.10
CA GLN A 92 7.32 5.44 -7.51
C GLN A 92 7.88 4.97 -6.17
N ILE A 93 9.19 4.75 -6.11
CA ILE A 93 9.90 4.26 -4.93
C ILE A 93 10.36 5.47 -4.11
N TYR A 94 9.81 5.62 -2.89
CA TYR A 94 10.19 6.68 -1.96
C TYR A 94 11.24 6.22 -0.97
N MET A 95 11.15 4.97 -0.52
CA MET A 95 12.08 4.36 0.42
C MET A 95 12.37 2.93 0.03
N ASP A 96 13.64 2.57 0.07
CA ASP A 96 14.17 1.24 -0.20
C ASP A 96 15.50 1.05 0.56
N PRO A 97 16.18 -0.11 0.46
CA PRO A 97 17.40 -0.37 1.21
C PRO A 97 18.62 0.45 0.78
N GLU A 98 18.58 1.08 -0.41
CA GLU A 98 19.70 1.87 -0.95
C GLU A 98 19.60 3.33 -0.50
N SER A 99 18.40 3.91 -0.60
CA SER A 99 18.09 5.27 -0.20
C SER A 99 17.91 5.41 1.32
N HIS A 100 17.36 4.38 1.97
CA HIS A 100 16.98 4.36 3.38
C HIS A 100 17.43 3.06 4.06
N PRO A 101 18.76 2.83 4.21
CA PRO A 101 19.29 1.56 4.75
C PRO A 101 18.84 1.25 6.18
N ASP A 102 18.50 2.28 6.97
CA ASP A 102 18.04 2.13 8.36
C ASP A 102 16.52 1.95 8.48
N ALA A 103 15.76 2.15 7.39
CA ALA A 103 14.31 1.99 7.42
C ALA A 103 13.92 0.50 7.50
N SER A 104 12.99 0.17 8.39
CA SER A 104 12.50 -1.21 8.54
C SER A 104 11.56 -1.64 7.40
N SER A 105 10.97 -0.70 6.67
CA SER A 105 10.05 -0.93 5.56
C SER A 105 10.49 -0.24 4.28
N GLY A 106 10.26 -0.89 3.14
CA GLY A 106 10.20 -0.19 1.86
C GLY A 106 8.88 0.56 1.75
N PHE A 107 8.83 1.67 1.00
CA PHE A 107 7.61 2.47 0.82
C PHE A 107 7.52 3.03 -0.59
N SER A 108 6.40 2.77 -1.26
CA SER A 108 6.20 3.11 -2.66
C SER A 108 4.75 3.50 -2.95
N LYS A 109 4.54 4.25 -4.04
CA LYS A 109 3.23 4.42 -4.67
C LYS A 109 3.21 3.64 -5.98
N TYR A 110 2.09 2.98 -6.27
CA TYR A 110 1.87 2.28 -7.51
C TYR A 110 0.58 2.78 -8.17
N GLU A 111 0.63 3.02 -9.47
CA GLU A 111 -0.54 3.37 -10.29
C GLU A 111 -0.67 2.32 -11.40
N LEU A 112 -1.70 1.47 -11.31
CA LEU A 112 -1.95 0.42 -12.30
C LEU A 112 -2.93 0.92 -13.37
N GLY A 113 -2.51 0.85 -14.63
CA GLY A 113 -3.29 1.25 -15.79
C GLY A 113 -4.62 0.50 -15.91
N VAL A 114 -5.55 1.05 -16.69
CA VAL A 114 -6.88 0.47 -16.91
C VAL A 114 -6.76 -0.91 -17.53
N GLY A 115 -7.46 -1.90 -16.96
CA GLY A 115 -7.37 -3.30 -17.39
C GLY A 115 -6.10 -4.03 -16.96
N GLY A 116 -5.15 -3.34 -16.32
CA GLY A 116 -3.94 -3.92 -15.77
C GLY A 116 -4.22 -4.93 -14.67
N ALA A 117 -3.39 -5.95 -14.57
CA ALA A 117 -3.42 -6.95 -13.51
C ALA A 117 -1.99 -7.39 -13.18
N LEU A 118 -1.74 -7.71 -11.92
CA LEU A 118 -0.53 -8.42 -11.53
C LEU A 118 -0.75 -9.94 -11.63
N PRO A 119 0.27 -10.73 -11.98
CA PRO A 119 0.17 -12.18 -11.85
C PRO A 119 -0.10 -12.54 -10.38
N GLU A 120 -0.83 -13.63 -10.14
CA GLU A 120 -0.96 -14.14 -8.78
C GLU A 120 0.39 -14.59 -8.25
N HIS A 121 0.73 -14.12 -7.04
CA HIS A 121 2.03 -14.34 -6.44
C HIS A 121 1.94 -14.38 -4.93
N LYS A 122 3.06 -14.71 -4.30
CA LYS A 122 3.26 -14.57 -2.86
C LYS A 122 4.69 -14.14 -2.55
N HIS A 123 4.86 -13.65 -1.34
CA HIS A 123 6.14 -13.37 -0.72
C HIS A 123 6.32 -14.28 0.49
N ASN A 124 7.40 -15.04 0.59
CA ASN A 124 7.55 -15.97 1.73
C ASN A 124 8.09 -15.27 2.99
N LYS A 125 8.75 -14.12 2.84
CA LYS A 125 9.41 -13.41 3.95
C LYS A 125 8.86 -12.00 4.17
N THR A 126 8.16 -11.47 3.18
CA THR A 126 7.74 -10.07 3.15
C THR A 126 6.23 -9.99 3.33
N GLU A 127 5.77 -9.14 4.24
CA GLU A 127 4.37 -8.73 4.29
C GLU A 127 4.16 -7.46 3.47
N GLU A 128 2.96 -7.27 2.95
CA GLU A 128 2.58 -6.06 2.25
C GLU A 128 1.33 -5.43 2.84
N ILE A 129 1.39 -4.12 3.03
CA ILE A 129 0.28 -3.31 3.51
C ILE A 129 0.06 -2.21 2.48
N ALA A 130 -1.14 -2.12 1.93
CA ALA A 130 -1.51 -1.13 0.94
C ALA A 130 -2.71 -0.30 1.38
N TYR A 131 -2.71 0.99 1.04
CA TYR A 131 -3.85 1.88 1.13
C TYR A 131 -4.23 2.37 -0.27
N PHE A 132 -5.48 2.17 -0.67
CA PHE A 132 -5.98 2.59 -1.97
C PHE A 132 -6.32 4.09 -1.96
N LEU A 133 -5.67 4.83 -2.85
CA LEU A 133 -5.78 6.28 -3.00
C LEU A 133 -6.89 6.70 -3.96
N SER A 134 -7.12 5.94 -5.03
CA SER A 134 -8.15 6.24 -6.05
C SER A 134 -8.38 5.05 -6.97
N GLY A 135 -9.42 5.12 -7.81
CA GLY A 135 -9.78 4.06 -8.76
C GLY A 135 -10.61 2.95 -8.12
N THR A 136 -10.93 1.93 -8.92
CA THR A 136 -11.68 0.73 -8.49
C THR A 136 -11.00 -0.51 -9.06
N GLY A 137 -10.87 -1.53 -8.23
CA GLY A 137 -10.22 -2.77 -8.61
C GLY A 137 -10.76 -3.97 -7.88
N ILE A 138 -10.14 -5.12 -8.13
CA ILE A 138 -10.35 -6.36 -7.41
C ILE A 138 -9.02 -6.74 -6.78
N VAL A 139 -9.04 -7.04 -5.48
CA VAL A 139 -7.98 -7.80 -4.82
C VAL A 139 -8.36 -9.27 -4.84
N ILE A 140 -7.42 -10.11 -5.27
CA ILE A 140 -7.52 -11.56 -5.25
C ILE A 140 -6.77 -12.03 -4.00
N SER A 141 -7.43 -12.84 -3.19
CA SER A 141 -6.89 -13.42 -1.96
C SER A 141 -7.35 -14.87 -1.84
N TYR A 142 -6.83 -15.60 -0.86
CA TYR A 142 -7.15 -17.00 -0.66
C TYR A 142 -7.54 -17.28 0.78
N LYS A 143 -8.58 -18.09 0.96
CA LYS A 143 -8.96 -18.64 2.26
C LYS A 143 -9.22 -20.12 2.12
N ASP A 144 -8.51 -20.95 2.88
CA ASP A 144 -8.59 -22.41 2.80
C ASP A 144 -8.41 -22.91 1.34
N ASP A 145 -7.43 -22.35 0.64
CA ASP A 145 -7.13 -22.57 -0.78
C ASP A 145 -8.24 -22.16 -1.78
N VAL A 146 -9.32 -21.52 -1.31
CA VAL A 146 -10.38 -20.98 -2.16
C VAL A 146 -10.03 -19.54 -2.57
N ARG A 147 -10.03 -19.29 -3.88
CA ARG A 147 -9.81 -17.95 -4.47
C ARG A 147 -11.01 -17.03 -4.17
N ILE A 148 -10.72 -15.87 -3.59
CA ILE A 148 -11.70 -14.84 -3.21
C ILE A 148 -11.35 -13.55 -3.95
N GLU A 149 -12.33 -13.00 -4.67
CA GLU A 149 -12.25 -11.68 -5.28
C GLU A 149 -13.00 -10.66 -4.43
N THR A 150 -12.31 -9.59 -4.02
CA THR A 150 -12.88 -8.50 -3.23
C THR A 150 -12.74 -7.19 -3.98
N ILE A 151 -13.86 -6.47 -4.16
CA ILE A 151 -13.84 -5.13 -4.75
C ILE A 151 -13.18 -4.15 -3.77
N VAL A 152 -12.24 -3.36 -4.29
CA VAL A 152 -11.52 -2.31 -3.56
C VAL A 152 -11.66 -0.95 -4.26
N LYS A 153 -11.59 0.11 -3.47
CA LYS A 153 -11.67 1.51 -3.91
C LYS A 153 -10.95 2.43 -2.91
N GLU A 154 -10.95 3.73 -3.18
CA GLU A 154 -10.38 4.75 -2.28
C GLU A 154 -10.80 4.53 -0.82
N GLY A 155 -9.82 4.67 0.08
CA GLY A 155 -10.02 4.53 1.53
C GLY A 155 -9.88 3.11 2.06
N TYR A 156 -9.74 2.11 1.19
CA TYR A 156 -9.61 0.72 1.60
C TYR A 156 -8.16 0.41 1.94
N VAL A 157 -7.97 -0.50 2.89
CA VAL A 157 -6.66 -1.05 3.25
C VAL A 157 -6.64 -2.53 2.86
N TRP A 158 -5.54 -2.95 2.28
CA TRP A 158 -5.25 -4.34 2.00
C TRP A 158 -3.99 -4.76 2.76
N TYR A 159 -4.04 -5.96 3.31
CA TYR A 159 -2.93 -6.61 4.01
C TYR A 159 -2.76 -8.02 3.44
N THR A 160 -1.51 -8.43 3.27
CA THR A 160 -1.14 -9.80 2.92
C THR A 160 0.02 -10.23 3.80
N ALA A 161 -0.17 -11.34 4.52
CA ALA A 161 0.86 -11.90 5.38
C ALA A 161 1.90 -12.68 4.56
N PRO A 162 3.12 -12.89 5.10
CA PRO A 162 4.11 -13.71 4.43
C PRO A 162 3.57 -15.12 4.18
N GLY A 163 3.68 -15.57 2.94
CA GLY A 163 3.25 -16.88 2.45
C GLY A 163 1.87 -16.90 1.78
N GLU A 164 1.09 -15.81 1.88
CA GLU A 164 -0.26 -15.75 1.33
C GLU A 164 -0.26 -15.43 -0.18
N TRP A 165 -1.04 -16.20 -0.95
CA TRP A 165 -1.26 -15.92 -2.37
C TRP A 165 -2.17 -14.71 -2.53
N HIS A 166 -1.79 -13.81 -3.44
CA HIS A 166 -2.55 -12.60 -3.72
C HIS A 166 -2.29 -12.05 -5.12
N SER A 167 -3.16 -11.14 -5.54
CA SER A 167 -2.99 -10.28 -6.72
C SER A 167 -3.97 -9.10 -6.62
N PHE A 168 -3.83 -8.12 -7.52
CA PHE A 168 -4.88 -7.15 -7.78
C PHE A 168 -4.98 -6.81 -9.27
N GLN A 169 -6.18 -6.40 -9.67
CA GLN A 169 -6.55 -6.01 -11.01
C GLN A 169 -7.28 -4.67 -10.98
N ASN A 170 -6.96 -3.79 -11.93
CA ASN A 170 -7.74 -2.59 -12.20
C ASN A 170 -8.95 -2.94 -13.09
N THR A 171 -10.14 -2.90 -12.51
CA THR A 171 -11.43 -3.16 -13.18
C THR A 171 -12.23 -1.89 -13.46
N GLY A 172 -11.68 -0.73 -13.11
CA GLY A 172 -12.28 0.57 -13.32
C GLY A 172 -12.00 1.16 -14.70
N ASN A 173 -12.29 2.45 -14.85
CA ASN A 173 -12.06 3.26 -16.05
C ASN A 173 -10.99 4.34 -15.86
N GLU A 174 -10.31 4.32 -14.73
CA GLU A 174 -9.18 5.20 -14.36
C GLU A 174 -8.08 4.37 -13.68
N PRO A 175 -6.84 4.88 -13.56
CA PRO A 175 -5.78 4.16 -12.87
C PRO A 175 -6.14 3.83 -11.42
N LEU A 176 -5.89 2.58 -11.02
CA LEU A 176 -5.97 2.14 -9.62
C LEU A 176 -4.69 2.56 -8.91
N LYS A 177 -4.81 3.46 -7.92
CA LYS A 177 -3.66 4.03 -7.22
C LYS A 177 -3.63 3.54 -5.79
N LEU A 178 -2.44 3.15 -5.33
CA LEU A 178 -2.19 2.75 -3.95
C LEU A 178 -0.82 3.23 -3.50
N VAL A 179 -0.68 3.46 -2.19
CA VAL A 179 0.62 3.43 -1.52
C VAL A 179 0.74 2.09 -0.82
N PHE A 180 1.94 1.53 -0.81
CA PHE A 180 2.21 0.29 -0.12
C PHE A 180 3.55 0.31 0.60
N ALA A 181 3.59 -0.43 1.69
CA ALA A 181 4.80 -0.74 2.43
C ALA A 181 5.10 -2.23 2.33
N THR A 182 6.38 -2.56 2.16
CA THR A 182 6.88 -3.94 2.25
C THR A 182 7.74 -4.07 3.50
N VAL A 183 7.47 -5.08 4.32
CA VAL A 183 8.22 -5.32 5.56
C VAL A 183 8.77 -6.76 5.54
N PRO A 184 10.09 -6.97 5.65
CA PRO A 184 11.13 -5.96 5.89
C PRO A 184 11.53 -5.17 4.62
N ASN A 185 12.30 -4.10 4.80
CA ASN A 185 13.02 -3.38 3.75
C ASN A 185 14.18 -4.24 3.18
N ALA A 186 13.83 -5.26 2.39
CA ALA A 186 14.79 -6.26 1.92
C ALA A 186 15.59 -5.79 0.69
N LYS A 187 16.93 -5.94 0.74
CA LYS A 187 17.83 -5.73 -0.42
C LYS A 187 17.49 -6.61 -1.62
N HIS A 188 16.93 -7.79 -1.36
CA HIS A 188 16.48 -8.75 -2.34
C HIS A 188 14.99 -9.06 -2.11
N GLY A 189 14.15 -8.07 -2.39
CA GLY A 189 12.68 -8.14 -2.25
C GLY A 189 11.96 -7.51 -3.44
N LEU A 190 10.65 -7.30 -3.30
CA LEU A 190 9.77 -6.80 -4.37
C LEU A 190 10.29 -5.53 -5.07
N LEU A 191 10.75 -4.53 -4.31
CA LEU A 191 11.24 -3.28 -4.90
C LEU A 191 12.50 -3.51 -5.76
N ASN A 192 13.39 -4.41 -5.33
CA ASN A 192 14.57 -4.77 -6.11
C ASN A 192 14.21 -5.57 -7.37
N PHE A 193 13.18 -6.40 -7.32
CA PHE A 193 12.62 -7.04 -8.51
C PHE A 193 12.15 -5.98 -9.51
N PHE A 194 11.32 -5.03 -9.09
CA PHE A 194 10.81 -3.98 -9.97
C PHE A 194 11.88 -3.08 -10.55
N LYS A 195 12.94 -2.77 -9.79
CA LYS A 195 14.12 -2.05 -10.33
C LYS A 195 14.79 -2.78 -11.50
N LYS A 196 14.71 -4.11 -11.54
CA LYS A 196 15.37 -4.93 -12.58
C LYS A 196 14.49 -5.17 -13.80
N VAL A 197 13.17 -5.20 -13.63
CA VAL A 197 12.22 -5.41 -14.76
C VAL A 197 11.59 -4.12 -15.27
N GLY A 198 11.58 -3.07 -14.45
CA GLY A 198 11.06 -1.77 -14.79
C GLY A 198 12.01 -0.99 -15.69
N VAL A 199 11.45 -0.04 -16.42
CA VAL A 199 12.21 0.89 -17.26
C VAL A 199 11.88 2.33 -16.87
N GLU A 200 12.81 3.25 -17.10
CA GLU A 200 12.50 4.66 -16.92
C GLU A 200 11.48 5.13 -17.98
N PRO A 201 10.57 6.06 -17.65
CA PRO A 201 9.66 6.65 -18.63
C PRO A 201 10.41 7.20 -19.85
N GLY A 202 9.96 6.87 -21.06
CA GLY A 202 10.61 7.27 -22.30
C GLY A 202 11.70 6.31 -22.81
N GLN A 203 12.04 5.28 -22.04
CA GLN A 203 12.93 4.20 -22.49
C GLN A 203 12.12 3.05 -23.12
N GLU A 204 12.69 2.38 -24.11
CA GLU A 204 12.08 1.18 -24.69
C GLU A 204 11.99 0.08 -23.63
N PRO A 205 10.86 -0.66 -23.56
CA PRO A 205 10.75 -1.81 -22.68
C PRO A 205 11.89 -2.81 -22.98
N SER A 206 12.56 -3.32 -21.95
CA SER A 206 13.58 -4.34 -22.17
C SER A 206 12.90 -5.67 -22.48
N ASN A 207 12.79 -6.01 -23.75
CA ASN A 207 12.12 -7.24 -24.24
C ASN A 207 12.93 -8.54 -23.96
N ALA A 208 13.73 -8.60 -22.91
CA ALA A 208 14.91 -9.48 -22.88
C ALA A 208 14.80 -10.72 -21.99
N LEU A 209 13.80 -10.83 -21.10
CA LEU A 209 13.69 -11.99 -20.21
C LEU A 209 12.77 -13.06 -20.80
N SER A 210 13.28 -14.28 -20.94
CA SER A 210 12.44 -15.47 -21.08
C SER A 210 11.56 -15.67 -19.84
N ALA A 211 10.50 -16.48 -19.96
CA ALA A 211 9.63 -16.80 -18.83
C ALA A 211 10.41 -17.45 -17.67
N GLU A 212 11.40 -18.29 -17.97
CA GLU A 212 12.25 -18.94 -16.96
C GLU A 212 13.16 -17.92 -16.25
N GLU A 213 13.80 -17.02 -17.00
CA GLU A 213 14.64 -15.97 -16.41
C GLU A 213 13.80 -15.00 -15.56
N PHE A 214 12.59 -14.67 -16.00
CA PHE A 214 11.66 -13.86 -15.24
C PHE A 214 11.23 -14.54 -13.95
N ALA A 215 10.82 -15.81 -14.01
CA ALA A 215 10.42 -16.58 -12.82
C ALA A 215 11.59 -16.76 -11.84
N LYS A 216 12.80 -17.00 -12.35
CA LYS A 216 14.01 -17.06 -11.53
C LYS A 216 14.29 -15.72 -10.87
N LEU A 217 14.24 -14.63 -11.63
CA LEU A 217 14.46 -13.29 -11.11
C LEU A 217 13.42 -12.92 -10.05
N ALA A 218 12.15 -13.26 -10.27
CA ALA A 218 11.09 -13.09 -9.29
C ALA A 218 11.40 -13.86 -8.00
N SER A 219 11.68 -15.16 -8.11
CA SER A 219 11.99 -16.03 -6.97
C SER A 219 13.21 -15.55 -6.17
N ASP A 220 14.28 -15.13 -6.86
CA ASP A 220 15.49 -14.57 -6.24
C ASP A 220 15.20 -13.29 -5.41
N ASN A 221 14.05 -12.65 -5.61
CA ASN A 221 13.61 -11.43 -4.93
C ASN A 221 12.33 -11.64 -4.11
N ASP A 222 12.13 -12.86 -3.60
CA ASP A 222 10.98 -13.22 -2.76
C ASP A 222 9.62 -13.00 -3.44
N LEU A 223 9.55 -13.03 -4.78
CA LEU A 223 8.32 -12.98 -5.55
C LEU A 223 8.09 -14.35 -6.20
N ILE A 224 7.20 -15.16 -5.61
CA ILE A 224 6.90 -16.50 -6.09
C ILE A 224 5.62 -16.43 -6.90
N LEU A 225 5.72 -16.66 -8.21
CA LEU A 225 4.56 -16.66 -9.11
C LEU A 225 3.75 -17.94 -8.93
N LYS A 226 2.43 -17.83 -8.95
CA LYS A 226 1.54 -18.99 -8.97
C LYS A 226 1.71 -19.66 -10.34
N PRO A 227 1.93 -20.99 -10.39
CA PRO A 227 2.00 -21.70 -11.68
C PRO A 227 0.73 -21.44 -12.49
N ALA A 228 0.88 -21.18 -13.79
CA ALA A 228 -0.26 -21.14 -14.68
C ALA A 228 -0.90 -22.53 -14.74
N GLU A 229 -2.20 -22.60 -14.52
CA GLU A 229 -2.96 -23.80 -14.88
C GLU A 229 -2.97 -23.88 -16.41
N ILE A 230 -2.24 -24.86 -16.95
CA ILE A 230 -2.31 -25.20 -18.37
C ILE A 230 -3.48 -26.19 -18.46
N ASP A 231 -4.64 -25.68 -18.86
CA ASP A 231 -5.78 -26.52 -19.28
C ASP A 231 -5.45 -27.29 -20.58
#